data_AF-A0A0G1Q4M1-F1
#
_entry.id   AF-A0A0G1Q4M1-F1
#
_cell.length_a   1.000
_cell.length_b   1.000
_cell.length_c   1.000
_cell.angle_alpha   90.00
_cell.angle_beta   90.00
_cell.angle_gamma   90.00
#
_symmetry.space_group_name_H-M   'P 1'
#
loop_
_entity.id
_entity.type
_entity.pdbx_description
1 polymer ?
#
loop_
_entity_poly.entity_id
_entity_poly.type
_entity_poly.pdbx_seq_one_letter_code
_entity_poly.pdbx_strand_id
1 'polypeptide(L)'
;MFTKTAFIIVFLLMILPYSASAAAKLEVSGWLPYWRAASSTADVLPHLSDLKEVNPFGYSVKSDGTLADLFFRTGRKGERSRMKSQI
;
A
#
# COMPACT_ATOMS: atom_id res chain seq x y z
N MET A 1 10.60 23.72 -56.18
CA MET A 1 9.61 22.68 -55.83
C MET A 1 9.93 21.96 -54.52
N PHE A 2 11.19 21.62 -54.23
CA PHE A 2 11.61 20.90 -53.00
C PHE A 2 11.28 21.58 -51.66
N THR A 3 11.26 22.91 -51.59
CA THR A 3 10.96 23.63 -50.35
C THR A 3 9.50 23.48 -49.92
N LYS A 4 8.54 23.46 -50.85
CA LYS A 4 7.11 23.30 -50.53
C LYS A 4 6.78 21.89 -50.04
N THR A 5 7.39 20.87 -50.66
CA THR A 5 7.26 19.48 -50.20
C THR A 5 7.87 19.28 -48.82
N ALA A 6 9.03 19.91 -48.52
CA ALA A 6 9.61 19.86 -47.18
C ALA A 6 8.67 20.47 -46.12
N PHE A 7 8.04 21.61 -46.41
CA PHE A 7 7.05 22.22 -45.52
C PHE A 7 5.82 21.32 -45.29
N ILE A 8 5.31 20.67 -46.34
CA ILE A 8 4.17 19.75 -46.23
C ILE A 8 4.52 18.54 -45.36
N ILE A 9 5.73 17.99 -45.50
CA ILE A 9 6.18 16.83 -44.72
C ILE A 9 6.34 17.20 -43.24
N VAL A 10 6.92 18.36 -42.94
CA VAL A 10 7.05 18.85 -41.55
C VAL A 10 5.68 19.13 -40.95
N PHE A 11 4.77 19.72 -41.72
CA PHE A 11 3.39 19.92 -41.29
C PHE A 11 2.70 18.58 -41.03
N LEU A 12 2.85 17.58 -41.93
CA LEU A 12 2.29 16.24 -41.75
C LEU A 12 2.82 15.53 -40.51
N LEU A 13 4.12 15.68 -40.22
CA LEU A 13 4.77 15.13 -39.03
C LEU A 13 4.25 15.78 -37.73
N MET A 14 3.86 17.05 -37.77
CA MET A 14 3.27 17.75 -36.62
C MET A 14 1.81 17.35 -36.32
N ILE A 15 1.09 16.80 -37.29
CA ILE A 15 -0.30 16.31 -37.11
C ILE A 15 -0.37 14.83 -36.74
N LEU A 16 0.78 14.11 -36.74
CA LEU A 16 0.79 12.73 -36.28
C LEU A 16 0.44 12.69 -34.78
N PRO A 17 -0.59 11.94 -34.38
CA PRO A 17 -0.94 11.81 -32.98
C PRO A 17 0.21 11.15 -32.24
N TYR A 18 0.87 11.90 -31.36
CA TYR A 18 1.82 11.34 -30.42
C TYR A 18 1.01 10.50 -29.43
N SER A 19 1.12 9.18 -29.49
CA SER A 19 0.52 8.29 -28.51
C SER A 19 1.16 8.57 -27.14
N ALA A 20 0.53 9.45 -26.36
CA ALA A 20 0.87 9.66 -24.97
C ALA A 20 0.52 8.38 -24.21
N SER A 21 1.53 7.55 -23.94
CA SER A 21 1.37 6.41 -23.03
C SER A 21 1.28 6.94 -21.60
N ALA A 22 0.09 7.39 -21.22
CA ALA A 22 -0.23 7.66 -19.83
C ALA A 22 -0.61 6.32 -19.16
N ALA A 23 0.36 5.43 -19.00
CA ALA A 23 0.20 4.29 -18.11
C ALA A 23 0.11 4.84 -16.68
N ALA A 24 -1.10 4.95 -16.13
CA ALA A 24 -1.29 5.29 -14.74
C ALA A 24 -0.51 4.26 -13.90
N LYS A 25 0.38 4.72 -13.00
CA LYS A 25 1.03 3.82 -12.05
C LYS A 25 -0.05 3.17 -11.21
N LEU A 26 -0.02 1.84 -11.15
CA LEU A 26 -0.89 1.10 -10.23
C LEU A 26 -0.51 1.49 -8.79
N GLU A 27 -1.51 1.87 -8.02
CA GLU A 27 -1.35 2.11 -6.58
C GLU A 27 -1.60 0.81 -5.84
N VAL A 28 -0.64 0.41 -4.98
CA VAL A 28 -0.73 -0.81 -4.19
C VAL A 28 -0.77 -0.45 -2.71
N SER A 29 -1.81 -0.89 -2.01
CA SER A 29 -2.01 -0.63 -0.58
C SER A 29 -1.83 -1.90 0.24
N GLY A 30 -1.14 -1.79 1.39
CA GLY A 30 -0.85 -2.93 2.27
C GLY A 30 -1.72 -2.94 3.53
N TRP A 31 -2.30 -4.10 3.86
CA TRP A 31 -2.95 -4.32 5.15
C TRP A 31 -2.04 -5.07 6.11
N LEU A 32 -1.85 -4.51 7.32
CA LEU A 32 -1.05 -5.17 8.37
C LEU A 32 -1.99 -5.82 9.40
N PRO A 33 -2.04 -7.17 9.46
CA PRO A 33 -2.86 -7.86 10.44
C PRO A 33 -2.31 -7.67 11.87
N TYR A 34 -3.17 -7.27 12.81
CA TYR A 34 -2.78 -7.02 14.20
C TYR A 34 -2.20 -8.25 14.92
N TRP A 35 -2.64 -9.46 14.55
CA TRP A 35 -2.15 -10.73 15.14
C TRP A 35 -0.74 -11.11 14.67
N ARG A 36 -0.21 -10.42 13.65
CA ARG A 36 1.12 -10.64 13.08
C ARG A 36 1.95 -9.36 13.01
N ALA A 37 1.66 -8.41 13.90
CA ALA A 37 2.34 -7.12 14.03
C ALA A 37 3.86 -7.15 13.74
N ALA A 38 4.62 -7.97 14.48
CA ALA A 38 6.08 -8.01 14.36
C ALA A 38 6.54 -8.54 12.99
N SER A 39 6.04 -9.70 12.56
CA SER A 39 6.39 -10.29 11.27
C SER A 39 5.95 -9.41 10.10
N SER A 40 4.72 -8.89 10.14
CA SER A 40 4.21 -8.06 9.06
C SER A 40 4.93 -6.72 8.96
N THR A 41 5.43 -6.17 10.07
CA THR A 41 6.30 -4.98 10.02
C THR A 41 7.64 -5.31 9.37
N ALA A 42 8.25 -6.45 9.72
CA ALA A 42 9.51 -6.89 9.12
C ALA A 42 9.37 -7.16 7.61
N ASP A 43 8.25 -7.74 7.18
CA ASP A 43 7.96 -8.04 5.78
C ASP A 43 7.70 -6.76 4.95
N VAL A 44 7.06 -5.74 5.53
CA VAL A 44 6.67 -4.51 4.80
C VAL A 44 7.80 -3.50 4.70
N LEU A 45 8.70 -3.46 5.69
CA LEU A 45 9.80 -2.50 5.72
C LEU A 45 10.67 -2.47 4.43
N PRO A 46 11.08 -3.62 3.83
CA PRO A 46 11.84 -3.62 2.58
C PRO A 46 11.02 -3.21 1.34
N HIS A 47 9.68 -3.23 1.41
CA HIS A 47 8.77 -2.94 0.29
C HIS A 47 8.05 -1.59 0.43
N LEU A 48 8.45 -0.76 1.39
CA LEU A 48 7.73 0.46 1.74
C LEU A 48 7.63 1.45 0.57
N SER A 49 8.63 1.48 -0.32
CA SER A 49 8.64 2.33 -1.52
C SER A 49 7.66 1.89 -2.61
N ASP A 50 7.26 0.62 -2.60
CA ASP A 50 6.36 0.03 -3.59
C ASP A 50 4.89 0.22 -3.19
N LEU A 51 4.65 0.54 -1.92
CA LEU A 51 3.31 0.74 -1.36
C LEU A 51 2.93 2.21 -1.37
N LYS A 52 1.72 2.48 -1.84
CA LYS A 52 1.09 3.80 -1.75
C LYS A 52 0.72 4.16 -0.32
N GLU A 53 0.27 3.17 0.44
CA GLU A 53 -0.18 3.32 1.83
C GLU A 53 -0.10 1.99 2.61
N VAL A 54 -0.08 2.13 3.93
CA VAL A 54 -0.05 1.01 4.89
C VAL A 54 -1.13 1.24 5.94
N ASN A 55 -2.01 0.25 6.14
CA ASN A 55 -3.17 0.33 7.04
C ASN A 55 -3.04 -0.66 8.22
N PRO A 56 -2.48 -0.25 9.37
CA PRO A 56 -2.40 -1.09 10.57
C PRO A 56 -3.68 -0.96 11.42
N PHE A 57 -4.52 -1.98 11.44
CA PHE A 57 -5.76 -1.99 12.25
C PHE A 57 -5.49 -2.52 13.67
N GLY A 58 -4.81 -1.71 14.47
CA GLY A 58 -4.46 -2.03 15.86
C GLY A 58 -5.59 -1.88 16.88
N TYR A 59 -6.77 -1.39 16.47
CA TYR A 59 -7.91 -1.13 17.35
C TYR A 59 -9.19 -1.73 16.81
N SER A 60 -10.10 -2.10 17.72
CA SER A 60 -11.47 -2.51 17.40
C SER A 60 -12.46 -1.76 18.29
N VAL A 61 -13.67 -1.52 17.79
CA VAL A 61 -14.75 -0.91 18.56
C VAL A 61 -15.47 -2.01 19.36
N LYS A 62 -15.64 -1.78 20.66
CA LYS A 62 -16.44 -2.64 21.54
C LYS A 62 -17.93 -2.30 21.43
N SER A 63 -18.78 -3.18 21.94
CA SER A 63 -20.24 -2.96 21.98
C SER A 63 -20.67 -1.74 22.80
N ASP A 64 -19.83 -1.27 23.72
CA ASP A 64 -20.05 -0.06 24.52
C ASP A 64 -19.54 1.23 23.85
N GLY A 65 -19.08 1.15 22.59
CA GLY A 65 -18.54 2.29 21.84
C GLY A 65 -17.11 2.67 22.20
N THR A 66 -16.48 2.00 23.17
CA THR A 66 -15.07 2.24 23.52
C THR A 66 -14.12 1.47 22.60
N LEU A 67 -12.87 1.93 22.51
CA LEU A 67 -11.84 1.24 21.73
C LEU A 67 -11.18 0.11 22.54
N ALA A 68 -10.97 -1.02 21.87
CA ALA A 68 -10.13 -2.12 22.31
C ALA A 68 -8.80 -2.05 21.55
N ASP A 69 -7.70 -1.93 22.29
CA ASP A 69 -6.35 -2.13 21.78
C ASP A 69 -6.12 -3.62 21.50
N LEU A 70 -5.88 -3.94 20.23
CA LEU A 70 -5.62 -5.30 19.75
C LEU A 70 -4.12 -5.62 19.68
N PHE A 71 -3.27 -4.59 19.59
CA PHE A 71 -1.83 -4.73 19.39
C PHE A 71 -1.17 -5.25 20.67
N PHE A 72 -1.38 -4.57 21.80
CA PHE A 72 -0.77 -4.98 23.08
C PHE A 72 -1.53 -6.10 23.80
N ARG A 73 -2.81 -6.32 23.45
CA ARG A 73 -3.61 -7.39 24.07
C ARG A 73 -3.20 -8.79 23.61
N THR A 74 -2.70 -8.91 22.38
CA THR A 74 -2.22 -10.18 21.83
C THR A 74 -1.04 -10.74 22.64
N GLY A 75 -0.08 -9.88 23.03
CA GLY A 75 1.04 -10.28 23.88
C GLY A 75 0.62 -10.70 25.31
N ARG A 76 -0.24 -9.91 25.96
CA ARG A 76 -0.70 -10.17 27.34
C ARG A 76 -1.55 -11.44 27.50
N LYS A 77 -2.29 -11.86 26.46
CA LYS A 77 -3.10 -13.08 26.52
C LYS A 77 -2.23 -14.34 26.58
N GLY A 78 -1.09 -14.33 25.91
CA GLY A 78 -0.10 -15.43 25.94
C GLY A 78 0.52 -15.62 27.33
N GLU A 79 0.94 -14.53 27.97
CA GLU A 79 1.54 -14.57 29.32
C GLU A 79 0.56 -15.05 30.40
N ARG A 80 -0.69 -14.55 30.39
CA ARG A 80 -1.71 -15.03 31.35
C ARG A 80 -2.06 -16.50 31.18
N SER A 81 -2.02 -17.00 29.95
CA SER A 81 -2.30 -18.42 29.67
C SER A 81 -1.16 -19.32 30.17
N ARG A 82 0.09 -18.88 30.02
CA ARG A 82 1.27 -19.57 30.59
C ARG A 82 1.23 -19.59 32.12
N MET A 83 0.87 -18.47 32.74
CA MET A 83 0.76 -18.39 34.20
C MET A 83 -0.34 -19.29 34.75
N LYS A 84 -1.47 -19.42 34.06
CA LYS A 84 -2.56 -20.35 34.43
C LYS A 84 -2.25 -21.83 34.20
N SER A 85 -1.24 -22.17 33.40
CA SER A 85 -0.82 -23.55 33.15
C SER A 85 0.21 -24.04 34.16
N GLN A 86 0.79 -23.15 34.97
CA GLN A 86 1.80 -23.46 35.99
C GLN A 86 1.20 -23.56 37.42
N ILE A 87 -0.13 -23.50 37.52
CA ILE A 87 -0.95 -23.66 38.73
C ILE A 87 -1.91 -24.81 38.49
#